data_AF-A0AAJ3FXK7-F1
#
_entry.id   AF-A0AAJ3FXK7-F1
#
_cell.length_a   1.000
_cell.length_b   1.000
_cell.length_c   1.000
_cell.angle_alpha   90.00
_cell.angle_beta   90.00
_cell.angle_gamma   90.00
#
_symmetry.space_group_name_H-M   'P 1'
#
loop_
_entity.id
_entity.type
_entity.pdbx_description
1 polymer ?
#
loop_
_entity_poly.entity_id
_entity_poly.type
_entity_poly.pdbx_seq_one_letter_code
_entity_poly.pdbx_strand_id
1 'polypeptide(L)'
;MDLLLKLANGGAGSLASYLAAHVLLCLLPAFFIAGAMAALIPKASITHWLGRHAPVYVSYPAAALAGSLIAVCSCTIVPLFAGVYRKGAGIGPAITFLFFAPAGNIMALAYTGNILGAEFAIARLILCLIFGIGIGLIMATLFWKDDLAHDAQADALFAEKARIGGPALGILLSLVVLLIAGTLQLWPLTAGLISIEVPLSWAQAWQDTLFEWVPYDASKGEEGVSLQGSVLIVLLLMIAATAKRGLDNITEGANGWTWVALGLAASTLLIASMRLTPEPGTLVFIFTGRVFGVALALLSVWHFARKLPAEDWQSWLWEAWRFVKQIFIVLVVGVFIVGMVRQVIRPEWIESLAGSNSVPANATAVGFGVFMYFPTLVEVPVARMFLDLGMHPGPLLAYLMADPELSLQSMLMVAAVMGRKKTAAYVGLVAAFSIVAGLLYGAWVDGTGWLPLGAGVAVLLAMTAAIFQLIRFQRKQTAS
;
A
#
# COMPACT_ATOMS: atom_id res chain seq x y z
N MET A 1 8.88 7.19 -34.00
CA MET A 1 9.53 8.05 -32.98
C MET A 1 8.48 8.69 -32.08
N ASP A 2 7.40 9.22 -32.64
CA ASP A 2 6.32 9.89 -31.90
C ASP A 2 5.58 8.99 -30.89
N LEU A 3 5.39 7.70 -31.20
CA LEU A 3 4.78 6.77 -30.23
C LEU A 3 5.68 6.55 -29.02
N LEU A 4 6.98 6.34 -29.21
CA LEU A 4 7.92 6.15 -28.11
C LEU A 4 8.05 7.40 -27.24
N LEU A 5 8.07 8.59 -27.86
CA LEU A 5 8.06 9.86 -27.14
C LEU A 5 6.76 10.07 -26.36
N LYS A 6 5.60 9.76 -26.96
CA LYS A 6 4.30 9.79 -26.25
C LYS A 6 4.26 8.84 -25.06
N LEU A 7 4.74 7.60 -25.24
CA LEU A 7 4.81 6.62 -24.15
C LEU A 7 5.76 7.09 -23.05
N ALA A 8 6.97 7.54 -23.39
CA ALA A 8 7.95 8.03 -22.43
C ALA A 8 7.44 9.26 -21.66
N ASN A 9 6.75 10.18 -22.33
CA ASN A 9 6.11 11.34 -21.69
C ASN A 9 4.98 10.91 -20.76
N GLY A 10 4.15 9.93 -21.14
CA GLY A 10 3.13 9.36 -20.26
C GLY A 10 3.73 8.70 -19.02
N GLY A 11 4.83 7.96 -19.18
CA GLY A 11 5.60 7.40 -18.07
C GLY A 11 6.16 8.46 -17.13
N ALA A 12 6.78 9.51 -17.68
CA ALA A 12 7.34 10.62 -16.91
C ALA A 12 6.25 11.43 -16.19
N GLY A 13 5.12 11.69 -16.86
CA GLY A 13 3.96 12.39 -16.28
C GLY A 13 3.32 11.60 -15.15
N SER A 14 3.16 10.28 -15.30
CA SER A 14 2.67 9.42 -14.23
C SER A 14 3.62 9.37 -13.02
N LEU A 15 4.94 9.35 -13.26
CA LEU A 15 5.92 9.41 -12.18
C LEU A 15 5.87 10.76 -11.46
N ALA A 16 5.79 11.86 -12.22
CA ALA A 16 5.72 13.21 -11.66
C ALA A 16 4.45 13.40 -10.82
N SER A 17 3.28 13.00 -11.33
CA SER A 17 2.03 13.05 -10.57
C SER A 17 2.08 12.16 -9.32
N TYR A 18 2.63 10.95 -9.44
CA TYR A 18 2.79 10.04 -8.30
C TYR A 18 3.70 10.61 -7.19
N LEU A 19 4.81 11.27 -7.55
CA LEU A 19 5.71 11.92 -6.59
C LEU A 19 5.13 13.23 -6.02
N ALA A 20 4.32 13.93 -6.80
CA ALA A 20 3.64 15.17 -6.43
C ALA A 20 2.41 14.95 -5.54
N ALA A 21 1.79 13.77 -5.60
CA ALA A 21 0.55 13.45 -4.94
C ALA A 21 0.70 13.15 -3.44
N HIS A 22 -0.45 12.94 -2.79
CA HIS A 22 -0.63 12.54 -1.39
C HIS A 22 0.19 11.32 -0.96
N VAL A 23 0.77 10.57 -1.91
CA VAL A 23 1.64 9.42 -1.67
C VAL A 23 2.76 9.74 -0.69
N LEU A 24 3.27 10.98 -0.66
CA LEU A 24 4.35 11.32 0.27
C LEU A 24 3.98 11.23 1.75
N LEU A 25 2.77 11.70 2.07
CA LEU A 25 2.23 11.65 3.43
C LEU A 25 2.05 10.22 3.90
N CYS A 26 1.96 9.26 2.97
CA CYS A 26 1.79 7.85 3.27
C CYS A 26 3.14 7.11 3.25
N LEU A 27 3.93 7.31 2.19
CA LEU A 27 5.13 6.56 1.85
C LEU A 27 6.28 6.86 2.81
N LEU A 28 6.51 8.14 3.12
CA LEU A 28 7.61 8.54 3.98
C LEU A 28 7.41 8.01 5.42
N PRO A 29 6.24 8.19 6.08
CA PRO A 29 5.98 7.54 7.37
C PRO A 29 6.03 6.02 7.28
N ALA A 30 5.53 5.40 6.20
CA ALA A 30 5.58 3.94 6.05
C ALA A 30 7.02 3.38 6.06
N PHE A 31 7.99 4.05 5.44
CA PHE A 31 9.40 3.63 5.51
C PHE A 31 9.97 3.76 6.92
N PHE A 32 9.61 4.83 7.65
CA PHE A 32 10.00 4.97 9.06
C PHE A 32 9.34 3.92 9.95
N ILE A 33 8.07 3.58 9.72
CA ILE A 33 7.38 2.51 10.45
C ILE A 33 8.05 1.17 10.14
N ALA A 34 8.29 0.85 8.87
CA ALA A 34 8.97 -0.38 8.47
C ALA A 34 10.35 -0.51 9.14
N GLY A 35 11.13 0.58 9.17
CA GLY A 35 12.38 0.63 9.90
C GLY A 35 12.20 0.42 11.40
N ALA A 36 11.20 1.07 12.02
CA ALA A 36 10.94 0.95 13.46
C ALA A 36 10.52 -0.49 13.82
N MET A 37 9.71 -1.12 12.97
CA MET A 37 9.34 -2.52 13.11
C MET A 37 10.56 -3.44 12.97
N ALA A 38 11.44 -3.17 12.02
CA ALA A 38 12.65 -3.96 11.79
C ALA A 38 13.77 -3.74 12.83
N ALA A 39 13.83 -2.57 13.48
CA ALA A 39 14.88 -2.27 14.45
C ALA A 39 14.39 -2.38 15.91
N LEU A 40 13.25 -1.77 16.22
CA LEU A 40 12.81 -1.52 17.59
C LEU A 40 11.85 -2.58 18.14
N ILE A 41 11.18 -3.34 17.27
CA ILE A 41 10.25 -4.38 17.72
C ILE A 41 11.02 -5.69 17.98
N PRO A 42 10.93 -6.26 19.19
CA PRO A 42 11.46 -7.58 19.50
C PRO A 42 10.73 -8.64 18.70
N LYS A 43 11.48 -9.64 18.22
CA LYS A 43 10.94 -10.79 17.48
C LYS A 43 9.73 -11.40 18.19
N ALA A 44 9.84 -11.62 19.51
CA ALA A 44 8.80 -12.24 20.34
C ALA A 44 7.42 -11.57 20.24
N SER A 45 7.36 -10.24 20.07
CA SER A 45 6.08 -9.53 19.97
C SER A 45 5.38 -9.79 18.63
N ILE A 46 6.14 -9.88 17.54
CA ILE A 46 5.61 -10.20 16.21
C ILE A 46 5.32 -11.70 16.12
N THR A 47 6.21 -12.57 16.59
CA THR A 47 6.04 -14.02 16.46
C THR A 47 4.97 -14.60 17.38
N HIS A 48 4.65 -13.94 18.50
CA HIS A 48 3.53 -14.34 19.36
C HIS A 48 2.19 -14.31 18.60
N TRP A 49 1.97 -13.28 17.77
CA TRP A 49 0.71 -13.10 17.03
C TRP A 49 0.79 -13.57 15.58
N LEU A 50 1.87 -13.23 14.87
CA LEU A 50 2.03 -13.46 13.44
C LEU A 50 3.08 -14.53 13.12
N GLY A 51 3.68 -15.15 14.13
CA GLY A 51 4.75 -16.13 13.95
C GLY A 51 4.26 -17.43 13.35
N ARG A 52 5.21 -18.19 12.82
CA ARG A 52 4.97 -19.51 12.25
C ARG A 52 4.33 -20.48 13.26
N HIS A 53 4.76 -20.43 14.51
CA HIS A 53 4.26 -21.30 15.57
C HIS A 53 2.95 -20.81 16.19
N ALA A 54 2.54 -19.57 15.92
CA ALA A 54 1.28 -19.03 16.44
C ALA A 54 0.09 -19.88 15.95
N PRO A 55 -0.94 -20.07 16.80
CA PRO A 55 -2.13 -20.77 16.39
C PRO A 55 -2.83 -20.02 15.26
N VAL A 56 -3.22 -20.75 14.22
CA VAL A 56 -3.79 -20.20 12.98
C VAL A 56 -5.06 -19.35 13.24
N TYR A 57 -5.87 -19.73 14.23
CA TYR A 57 -7.07 -18.98 14.62
C TYR A 57 -6.77 -17.64 15.32
N VAL A 58 -5.52 -17.41 15.74
CA VAL A 58 -5.07 -16.12 16.26
C VAL A 58 -4.35 -15.34 15.16
N SER A 59 -3.42 -15.98 14.45
CA SER A 59 -2.51 -15.28 13.56
C SER A 59 -3.17 -14.71 12.31
N TYR A 60 -4.12 -15.44 11.72
CA TYR A 60 -4.79 -15.00 10.50
C TYR A 60 -5.82 -13.89 10.76
N PRO A 61 -6.71 -14.01 11.77
CA PRO A 61 -7.58 -12.89 12.14
C PRO A 61 -6.80 -11.66 12.59
N ALA A 62 -5.72 -11.83 13.36
CA ALA A 62 -4.87 -10.70 13.76
C ALA A 62 -4.21 -10.01 12.54
N ALA A 63 -3.72 -10.78 11.56
CA ALA A 63 -3.19 -10.25 10.32
C ALA A 63 -4.25 -9.49 9.50
N ALA A 64 -5.44 -10.06 9.33
CA ALA A 64 -6.53 -9.41 8.60
C ALA A 64 -6.99 -8.12 9.30
N LEU A 65 -7.18 -8.15 10.62
CA LEU A 65 -7.56 -6.97 11.40
C LEU A 65 -6.49 -5.88 11.36
N ALA A 66 -5.22 -6.25 11.50
CA ALA A 66 -4.11 -5.30 11.38
C ALA A 66 -4.09 -4.66 9.98
N GLY A 67 -4.34 -5.43 8.93
CA GLY A 67 -4.44 -4.91 7.57
C GLY A 67 -5.62 -3.96 7.39
N SER A 68 -6.82 -4.36 7.84
CA SER A 68 -8.06 -3.59 7.69
C SER A 68 -8.01 -2.21 8.33
N LEU A 69 -7.43 -2.14 9.54
CA LEU A 69 -7.37 -0.92 10.35
C LEU A 69 -6.35 0.07 9.80
N ILE A 70 -5.31 -0.42 9.14
CA ILE A 70 -4.25 0.38 8.58
C ILE A 70 -4.72 0.81 7.17
N ALA A 71 -5.37 1.97 7.08
CA ALA A 71 -5.88 2.55 5.82
C ALA A 71 -4.74 2.97 4.90
N VAL A 72 -4.17 1.99 4.21
CA VAL A 72 -2.85 2.05 3.57
C VAL A 72 -2.96 1.40 2.18
N CYS A 73 -2.40 2.08 1.19
CA CYS A 73 -2.38 1.61 -0.18
C CYS A 73 -1.26 0.57 -0.40
N SER A 74 -1.28 -0.05 -1.58
CA SER A 74 -0.29 -1.04 -2.04
C SER A 74 1.16 -0.57 -1.88
N CYS A 75 1.41 0.73 -2.02
CA CYS A 75 2.74 1.33 -2.00
C CYS A 75 3.32 1.43 -0.57
N THR A 76 2.44 1.45 0.43
CA THR A 76 2.79 1.59 1.84
C THR A 76 2.71 0.27 2.60
N ILE A 77 1.91 -0.69 2.12
CA ILE A 77 1.82 -2.00 2.76
C ILE A 77 3.07 -2.85 2.50
N VAL A 78 3.71 -2.74 1.33
CA VAL A 78 4.88 -3.58 1.01
C VAL A 78 6.07 -3.31 1.95
N PRO A 79 6.45 -2.04 2.27
CA PRO A 79 7.44 -1.78 3.31
C PRO A 79 7.04 -2.33 4.69
N LEU A 80 5.78 -2.19 5.10
CA LEU A 80 5.29 -2.71 6.39
C LEU A 80 5.36 -4.24 6.43
N PHE A 81 4.89 -4.89 5.38
CA PHE A 81 5.04 -6.34 5.16
C PHE A 81 6.50 -6.75 5.24
N ALA A 82 7.41 -6.01 4.60
CA ALA A 82 8.83 -6.32 4.62
C ALA A 82 9.43 -6.24 6.04
N GLY A 83 9.05 -5.24 6.82
CA GLY A 83 9.45 -5.11 8.23
C GLY A 83 8.94 -6.27 9.09
N VAL A 84 7.65 -6.61 8.97
CA VAL A 84 7.01 -7.71 9.70
C VAL A 84 7.59 -9.07 9.31
N TYR A 85 7.75 -9.33 8.01
CA TYR A 85 8.27 -10.59 7.48
C TYR A 85 9.72 -10.81 7.89
N ARG A 86 10.59 -9.79 7.78
CA ARG A 86 12.00 -9.90 8.19
C ARG A 86 12.17 -10.18 9.69
N LYS A 87 11.21 -9.77 10.52
CA LYS A 87 11.19 -10.06 11.96
C LYS A 87 10.69 -11.45 12.34
N GLY A 88 10.42 -12.32 11.37
CA GLY A 88 10.05 -13.71 11.62
C GLY A 88 8.54 -13.97 11.66
N ALA A 89 7.71 -13.06 11.15
CA ALA A 89 6.32 -13.41 10.84
C ALA A 89 6.29 -14.56 9.82
N GLY A 90 5.41 -15.53 10.05
CA GLY A 90 5.22 -16.64 9.12
C GLY A 90 4.69 -16.12 7.79
N ILE A 91 5.12 -16.75 6.68
CA ILE A 91 4.72 -16.34 5.33
C ILE A 91 3.19 -16.27 5.16
N GLY A 92 2.44 -17.17 5.80
CA GLY A 92 0.97 -17.19 5.70
C GLY A 92 0.31 -15.95 6.29
N PRO A 93 0.42 -15.69 7.61
CA PRO A 93 -0.09 -14.46 8.22
C PRO A 93 0.45 -13.18 7.57
N ALA A 94 1.72 -13.18 7.14
CA ALA A 94 2.30 -12.02 6.46
C ALA A 94 1.64 -11.75 5.10
N ILE A 95 1.31 -12.79 4.32
CA ILE A 95 0.58 -12.65 3.06
C ILE A 95 -0.89 -12.27 3.28
N THR A 96 -1.54 -12.81 4.32
CA THR A 96 -2.90 -12.37 4.69
C THR A 96 -2.92 -10.89 5.04
N PHE A 97 -1.92 -10.40 5.78
CA PHE A 97 -1.76 -8.97 6.07
C PHE A 97 -1.53 -8.14 4.79
N LEU A 98 -0.64 -8.60 3.90
CA LEU A 98 -0.30 -7.94 2.63
C LEU A 98 -1.51 -7.80 1.69
N PHE A 99 -2.33 -8.85 1.59
CA PHE A 99 -3.55 -8.89 0.77
C PHE A 99 -4.67 -8.03 1.38
N PHE A 100 -4.96 -8.24 2.67
CA PHE A 100 -6.17 -7.67 3.27
C PHE A 100 -6.08 -6.16 3.49
N ALA A 101 -4.88 -5.59 3.67
CA ALA A 101 -4.73 -4.16 3.91
C ALA A 101 -5.24 -3.29 2.75
N PRO A 102 -4.84 -3.50 1.48
CA PRO A 102 -5.44 -2.76 0.37
C PRO A 102 -6.89 -3.17 0.07
N ALA A 103 -7.23 -4.46 0.06
CA ALA A 103 -8.53 -4.92 -0.41
C ALA A 103 -9.68 -4.78 0.61
N GLY A 104 -9.35 -4.86 1.90
CA GLY A 104 -10.31 -4.86 3.02
C GLY A 104 -10.18 -3.65 3.95
N ASN A 105 -9.52 -2.57 3.53
CA ASN A 105 -9.50 -1.36 4.36
C ASN A 105 -10.85 -0.65 4.38
N ILE A 106 -11.09 0.03 5.50
CA ILE A 106 -12.36 0.71 5.78
C ILE A 106 -12.71 1.80 4.76
N MET A 107 -11.71 2.51 4.22
CA MET A 107 -11.94 3.58 3.25
C MET A 107 -12.39 3.01 1.90
N ALA A 108 -11.70 1.99 1.38
CA ALA A 108 -12.05 1.31 0.14
C ALA A 108 -13.48 0.74 0.23
N LEU A 109 -13.83 0.10 1.34
CA LEU A 109 -15.16 -0.45 1.56
C LEU A 109 -16.22 0.65 1.67
N ALA A 110 -15.94 1.76 2.36
CA ALA A 110 -16.85 2.89 2.46
C ALA A 110 -17.09 3.55 1.09
N TYR A 111 -16.03 3.80 0.30
CA TYR A 111 -16.16 4.35 -1.06
C TYR A 111 -16.91 3.39 -1.98
N THR A 112 -16.57 2.09 -1.94
CA THR A 112 -17.27 1.04 -2.69
C THR A 112 -18.76 1.05 -2.35
N GLY A 113 -19.11 1.11 -1.07
CA GLY A 113 -20.49 1.12 -0.60
C GLY A 113 -21.27 2.37 -1.04
N ASN A 114 -20.63 3.54 -0.98
CA ASN A 114 -21.26 4.82 -1.31
C ASN A 114 -21.45 5.02 -2.83
N ILE A 115 -20.51 4.53 -3.66
CA ILE A 115 -20.51 4.80 -5.12
C ILE A 115 -21.08 3.61 -5.92
N LEU A 116 -20.71 2.38 -5.58
CA LEU A 116 -21.12 1.16 -6.30
C LEU A 116 -22.33 0.48 -5.64
N GLY A 117 -22.58 0.77 -4.37
CA GLY A 117 -23.68 0.20 -3.59
C GLY A 117 -23.21 -0.76 -2.49
N ALA A 118 -24.08 -0.96 -1.50
CA ALA A 118 -23.78 -1.79 -0.33
C ALA A 118 -23.48 -3.26 -0.68
N GLU A 119 -24.11 -3.78 -1.74
CA GLU A 119 -23.92 -5.15 -2.21
C GLU A 119 -22.47 -5.44 -2.63
N PHE A 120 -21.87 -4.52 -3.40
CA PHE A 120 -20.46 -4.59 -3.78
C PHE A 120 -19.53 -4.54 -2.57
N ALA A 121 -19.81 -3.65 -1.61
CA ALA A 121 -18.98 -3.49 -0.42
C ALA A 121 -19.01 -4.74 0.48
N ILE A 122 -20.20 -5.32 0.69
CA ILE A 122 -20.36 -6.54 1.48
C ILE A 122 -19.69 -7.73 0.78
N ALA A 123 -19.91 -7.88 -0.52
CA ALA A 123 -19.25 -8.92 -1.30
C ALA A 123 -17.72 -8.79 -1.25
N ARG A 124 -17.19 -7.58 -1.45
CA ARG A 124 -15.76 -7.28 -1.36
C ARG A 124 -15.20 -7.65 0.01
N LEU A 125 -15.86 -7.25 1.11
CA LEU A 125 -15.43 -7.56 2.48
C LEU A 125 -15.40 -9.07 2.77
N ILE A 126 -16.47 -9.79 2.41
CA ILE A 126 -16.58 -11.24 2.69
C ILE A 126 -15.54 -12.00 1.85
N LEU A 127 -15.46 -11.71 0.55
CA LEU A 127 -14.57 -12.40 -0.36
C LEU A 127 -13.10 -12.08 -0.06
N CYS A 128 -12.75 -10.82 0.25
CA CYS A 128 -11.38 -10.49 0.61
C CYS A 128 -10.94 -11.15 1.92
N LEU A 129 -11.85 -11.37 2.87
CA LEU A 129 -11.53 -12.07 4.12
C LEU A 129 -11.28 -13.55 3.88
N ILE A 130 -12.18 -14.21 3.15
CA ILE A 130 -12.05 -15.63 2.83
C ILE A 130 -10.80 -15.88 1.97
N PHE A 131 -10.56 -15.03 0.96
CA PHE A 131 -9.47 -15.21 0.01
C PHE A 131 -8.13 -14.79 0.59
N GLY A 132 -8.05 -13.70 1.34
CA GLY A 132 -6.80 -13.29 2.01
C GLY A 132 -6.31 -14.33 3.02
N ILE A 133 -7.23 -14.96 3.77
CA ILE A 133 -6.90 -16.07 4.66
C ILE A 133 -6.53 -17.32 3.84
N GLY A 134 -7.32 -17.65 2.81
CA GLY A 134 -7.08 -18.81 1.95
C GLY A 134 -5.72 -18.77 1.24
N ILE A 135 -5.37 -17.64 0.63
CA ILE A 135 -4.09 -17.41 -0.04
C ILE A 135 -2.94 -17.53 0.97
N GLY A 136 -3.08 -16.94 2.17
CA GLY A 136 -2.08 -17.08 3.23
C GLY A 136 -1.85 -18.53 3.65
N LEU A 137 -2.94 -19.31 3.81
CA LEU A 137 -2.85 -20.73 4.15
C LEU A 137 -2.16 -21.55 3.05
N ILE A 138 -2.49 -21.30 1.78
CA ILE A 138 -1.85 -21.97 0.64
C ILE A 138 -0.37 -21.59 0.56
N MET A 139 -0.01 -20.33 0.78
CA MET A 139 1.39 -19.89 0.79
C MET A 139 2.18 -20.55 1.92
N ALA A 140 1.57 -20.74 3.09
CA ALA A 140 2.19 -21.43 4.22
C ALA A 140 2.46 -22.92 3.95
N THR A 141 1.62 -23.60 3.16
CA THR A 141 1.87 -25.00 2.76
C THR A 141 2.90 -25.12 1.65
N LEU A 142 2.80 -24.29 0.62
CA LEU A 142 3.71 -24.33 -0.54
C LEU A 142 5.16 -24.05 -0.14
N PHE A 143 5.37 -23.09 0.77
CA PHE A 143 6.72 -22.63 1.16
C PHE A 143 7.07 -23.00 2.60
N TRP A 144 6.47 -24.07 3.14
CA TRP A 144 6.70 -24.54 4.52
C TRP A 144 8.19 -24.68 4.87
N LYS A 145 9.00 -25.26 3.97
CA LYS A 145 10.44 -25.47 4.20
C LYS A 145 11.23 -24.17 4.22
N ASP A 146 10.94 -23.26 3.29
CA ASP A 146 11.60 -21.95 3.25
C ASP A 146 11.23 -21.10 4.46
N ASP A 147 9.98 -21.21 4.93
CA ASP A 147 9.49 -20.51 6.11
C ASP A 147 10.13 -21.04 7.40
N LEU A 148 10.45 -22.35 7.49
CA LEU A 148 11.28 -22.89 8.58
C LEU A 148 12.69 -22.31 8.59
N ALA A 149 13.34 -22.28 7.42
CA ALA A 149 14.69 -21.74 7.29
C ALA A 149 14.73 -20.25 7.63
N HIS A 150 13.71 -19.50 7.21
CA HIS A 150 13.56 -18.07 7.53
C HIS A 150 13.35 -17.83 9.03
N ASP A 151 12.52 -18.64 9.69
CA ASP A 151 12.29 -18.51 11.14
C ASP A 151 13.57 -18.79 11.94
N ALA A 152 14.31 -19.84 11.56
CA ALA A 152 15.61 -20.17 12.17
C ALA A 152 16.66 -19.08 11.96
N GLN A 153 16.72 -18.47 10.77
CA GLN A 153 17.59 -17.31 10.51
C GLN A 153 17.19 -16.10 11.36
N ALA A 154 15.88 -15.84 11.49
CA ALA A 154 15.39 -14.76 12.34
C ALA A 154 15.70 -15.02 13.83
N ASP A 155 15.69 -16.27 14.30
CA ASP A 155 16.12 -16.62 15.66
C ASP A 155 17.61 -16.32 15.88
N ALA A 156 18.46 -16.69 14.91
CA ALA A 156 19.89 -16.40 15.00
C ALA A 156 20.19 -14.88 14.98
N LEU A 157 19.42 -14.09 14.23
CA LEU A 157 19.63 -12.65 14.07
C LEU A 157 19.01 -11.79 15.20
N PHE A 158 17.99 -12.29 15.90
CA PHE A 158 17.20 -11.49 16.86
C PHE A 158 17.06 -12.14 18.24
N ALA A 159 18.04 -12.94 18.65
CA ALA A 159 18.03 -13.74 19.88
C ALA A 159 17.88 -12.95 21.21
N GLU A 160 17.97 -11.62 21.20
CA GLU A 160 17.93 -10.79 22.41
C GLU A 160 16.96 -9.60 22.31
N LYS A 161 15.82 -9.68 23.02
CA LYS A 161 15.18 -8.62 23.85
C LYS A 161 13.76 -9.07 24.25
N ALA A 162 13.44 -8.97 25.55
CA ALA A 162 12.26 -9.63 26.13
C ALA A 162 10.94 -8.85 26.06
N ARG A 163 10.91 -7.52 25.81
CA ARG A 163 9.67 -6.73 25.66
C ARG A 163 9.92 -5.47 24.85
N ILE A 164 8.87 -4.94 24.18
CA ILE A 164 8.94 -3.64 23.50
C ILE A 164 9.20 -2.56 24.56
N GLY A 165 10.27 -1.79 24.41
CA GLY A 165 10.52 -0.64 25.27
C GLY A 165 9.42 0.41 25.11
N GLY A 166 9.03 1.09 26.20
CA GLY A 166 8.04 2.18 26.17
C GLY A 166 8.33 3.24 25.08
N PRO A 167 9.59 3.71 24.92
CA PRO A 167 9.94 4.64 23.84
C PRO A 167 9.73 4.09 22.43
N ALA A 168 10.07 2.81 22.19
CA ALA A 168 9.89 2.15 20.91
C ALA A 168 8.40 2.03 20.53
N LEU A 169 7.56 1.63 21.49
CA LEU A 169 6.11 1.60 21.30
C LEU A 169 5.55 3.00 21.05
N GLY A 170 6.03 4.01 21.80
CA GLY A 170 5.65 5.41 21.60
C GLY A 170 5.97 5.91 20.19
N ILE A 171 7.14 5.59 19.64
CA ILE A 171 7.51 5.93 18.25
C ILE A 171 6.57 5.24 17.27
N LEU A 172 6.35 3.94 17.42
CA LEU A 172 5.49 3.18 16.51
C LEU A 172 4.06 3.73 16.49
N LEU A 173 3.48 3.98 17.66
CA LEU A 173 2.14 4.55 17.78
C LEU A 173 2.08 5.95 17.19
N SER A 174 3.07 6.80 17.45
CA SER A 174 3.12 8.15 16.90
C SER A 174 3.28 8.16 15.39
N LEU A 175 4.03 7.22 14.81
CA LEU A 175 4.14 7.07 13.36
C LEU A 175 2.84 6.53 12.73
N VAL A 176 2.13 5.62 13.41
CA VAL A 176 0.80 5.17 12.97
C VAL A 176 -0.20 6.31 13.03
N VAL A 177 -0.18 7.13 14.08
CA VAL A 177 -1.00 8.35 14.18
C VAL A 177 -0.62 9.35 13.09
N LEU A 178 0.66 9.53 12.80
CA LEU A 178 1.15 10.37 11.69
C LEU A 178 0.57 9.89 10.35
N LEU A 179 0.62 8.59 10.09
CA LEU A 179 0.08 7.96 8.89
C LEU A 179 -1.44 8.18 8.78
N ILE A 180 -2.18 7.87 9.85
CA ILE A 180 -3.64 8.06 9.90
C ILE A 180 -4.01 9.53 9.73
N ALA A 181 -3.35 10.45 10.43
CA ALA A 181 -3.62 11.88 10.30
C ALA A 181 -3.38 12.35 8.85
N GLY A 182 -2.33 11.86 8.20
CA GLY A 182 -1.99 12.17 6.82
C GLY A 182 -3.00 11.65 5.80
N THR A 183 -3.57 10.46 6.00
CA THR A 183 -4.42 9.77 5.01
C THR A 183 -5.91 9.93 5.24
N LEU A 184 -6.34 10.12 6.48
CA LEU A 184 -7.76 10.07 6.82
C LEU A 184 -8.48 11.35 6.35
N GLN A 185 -9.61 11.15 5.67
CA GLN A 185 -10.43 12.23 5.09
C GLN A 185 -11.60 12.61 6.01
N LEU A 186 -11.33 12.77 7.32
CA LEU A 186 -12.37 13.24 8.25
C LEU A 186 -12.47 14.76 8.18
N TRP A 187 -13.70 15.27 8.31
CA TRP A 187 -14.02 16.70 8.30
C TRP A 187 -13.09 17.56 9.20
N PRO A 188 -12.78 17.18 10.47
CA PRO A 188 -11.88 17.97 11.31
C PRO A 188 -10.45 18.07 10.77
N LEU A 189 -9.97 17.05 10.05
CA LEU A 189 -8.64 17.03 9.46
C LEU A 189 -8.60 17.80 8.14
N THR A 190 -9.69 17.79 7.37
CA THR A 190 -9.75 18.45 6.06
C THR A 190 -10.22 19.90 6.13
N ALA A 191 -10.82 20.33 7.25
CA ALA A 191 -11.29 21.70 7.44
C ALA A 191 -10.12 22.68 7.41
N GLY A 192 -10.26 23.75 6.62
CA GLY A 192 -9.33 24.89 6.63
C GLY A 192 -9.56 25.70 7.90
N LEU A 193 -8.51 25.87 8.70
CA LEU A 193 -8.56 26.61 9.96
C LEU A 193 -7.99 28.01 9.81
N ILE A 194 -6.88 28.14 9.08
CA ILE A 194 -6.18 29.41 8.88
C ILE A 194 -5.85 29.51 7.39
N SER A 195 -6.22 30.62 6.75
CA SER A 195 -5.80 30.97 5.39
C SER A 195 -4.84 32.16 5.44
N ILE A 196 -3.69 32.03 4.79
CA ILE A 196 -2.71 33.11 4.65
C ILE A 196 -2.51 33.36 3.15
N GLU A 197 -2.75 34.58 2.72
CA GLU A 197 -2.55 35.00 1.33
C GLU A 197 -1.18 35.65 1.20
N VAL A 198 -0.35 35.12 0.31
CA VAL A 198 0.98 35.67 0.03
C VAL A 198 1.00 36.20 -1.40
N PRO A 199 1.37 37.48 -1.63
CA PRO A 199 1.42 38.04 -2.98
C PRO A 199 2.57 37.41 -3.79
N LEU A 200 2.25 36.42 -4.63
CA LEU A 200 3.18 35.70 -5.48
C LEU A 200 2.64 35.65 -6.91
N SER A 201 3.00 36.65 -7.70
CA SER A 201 2.51 36.82 -9.07
C SER A 201 2.91 35.70 -10.05
N TRP A 202 3.98 34.95 -9.76
CA TRP A 202 4.46 33.85 -10.60
C TRP A 202 3.76 32.51 -10.32
N ALA A 203 3.03 32.38 -9.21
CA ALA A 203 2.48 31.10 -8.78
C ALA A 203 1.49 30.51 -9.80
N GLN A 204 0.59 31.35 -10.34
CA GLN A 204 -0.37 30.93 -11.37
C GLN A 204 0.34 30.56 -12.68
N ALA A 205 1.27 31.40 -13.16
CA ALA A 205 2.01 31.12 -14.39
C ALA A 205 2.81 29.80 -14.31
N TRP A 206 3.34 29.48 -13.12
CA TRP A 206 3.99 28.20 -12.87
C TRP A 206 3.01 27.03 -12.89
N GLN A 207 1.83 27.18 -12.27
CA GLN A 207 0.77 26.17 -12.30
C GLN A 207 0.30 25.88 -13.73
N ASP A 208 0.15 26.91 -14.56
CA ASP A 208 -0.25 26.77 -15.96
C ASP A 208 0.82 26.00 -16.77
N THR A 209 2.09 26.32 -16.55
CA THR A 209 3.23 25.59 -17.16
C THR A 209 3.24 24.11 -16.77
N LEU A 210 2.96 23.81 -15.49
CA LEU A 210 2.91 22.43 -15.00
C LEU A 210 1.77 21.63 -15.63
N PHE A 211 0.60 22.24 -15.85
CA PHE A 211 -0.52 21.58 -16.53
C PHE A 211 -0.29 21.39 -18.03
N GLU A 212 0.51 22.26 -18.66
CA GLU A 212 0.95 22.05 -20.04
C GLU A 212 1.89 20.83 -20.15
N TRP A 213 2.80 20.66 -19.19
CA TRP A 213 3.74 19.53 -19.19
C TRP A 213 3.12 18.21 -18.76
N VAL A 214 2.27 18.23 -17.73
CA VAL A 214 1.60 17.06 -17.18
C VAL A 214 0.12 17.39 -16.96
N PRO A 215 -0.74 17.19 -17.97
CA PRO A 215 -2.15 17.51 -17.87
C PRO A 215 -2.87 16.61 -16.87
N TYR A 216 -3.96 17.12 -16.32
CA TYR A 216 -4.91 16.33 -15.53
C TYR A 216 -5.91 15.64 -16.46
N ASP A 217 -5.98 14.31 -16.40
CA ASP A 217 -6.94 13.52 -17.16
C ASP A 217 -7.49 12.39 -16.27
N ALA A 218 -8.65 12.66 -15.65
CA ALA A 218 -9.33 11.72 -14.78
C ALA A 218 -9.73 10.41 -15.49
N SER A 219 -9.97 10.44 -16.81
CA SER A 219 -10.35 9.26 -17.59
C SER A 219 -9.22 8.24 -17.73
N LYS A 220 -7.97 8.73 -17.63
CA LYS A 220 -6.74 7.92 -17.65
C LYS A 220 -6.12 7.72 -16.27
N GLY A 221 -6.75 8.25 -15.21
CA GLY A 221 -6.20 8.28 -13.85
C GLY A 221 -4.93 9.11 -13.71
N GLU A 222 -4.80 10.17 -14.49
CA GLU A 222 -3.68 11.12 -14.43
C GLU A 222 -4.07 12.31 -13.52
N GLU A 223 -3.37 12.48 -12.40
CA GLU A 223 -3.67 13.51 -11.39
C GLU A 223 -3.06 14.89 -11.70
N GLY A 224 -2.33 15.06 -12.81
CA GLY A 224 -1.56 16.28 -13.12
C GLY A 224 -0.48 16.58 -12.07
N VAL A 225 0.28 17.67 -12.26
CA VAL A 225 1.23 18.16 -11.26
C VAL A 225 0.79 19.54 -10.77
N SER A 226 0.49 19.64 -9.47
CA SER A 226 0.18 20.92 -8.84
C SER A 226 1.46 21.69 -8.47
N LEU A 227 1.34 23.00 -8.23
CA LEU A 227 2.43 23.83 -7.70
C LEU A 227 2.98 23.22 -6.40
N GLN A 228 2.08 22.83 -5.49
CA GLN A 228 2.45 22.11 -4.27
C GLN A 228 3.22 20.82 -4.60
N GLY A 229 2.72 20.04 -5.55
CA GLY A 229 3.38 18.83 -6.05
C GLY A 229 4.81 19.08 -6.54
N SER A 230 5.03 20.14 -7.31
CA SER A 230 6.38 20.52 -7.77
C SER A 230 7.33 20.85 -6.62
N VAL A 231 6.84 21.55 -5.58
CA VAL A 231 7.62 21.83 -4.36
C VAL A 231 7.96 20.53 -3.63
N LEU A 232 7.01 19.60 -3.51
CA LEU A 232 7.23 18.29 -2.89
C LEU A 232 8.26 17.45 -3.64
N ILE A 233 8.25 17.46 -4.98
CA ILE A 233 9.25 16.78 -5.81
C ILE A 233 10.66 17.35 -5.52
N VAL A 234 10.80 18.68 -5.47
CA VAL A 234 12.09 19.32 -5.16
C VAL A 234 12.57 18.93 -3.75
N LEU A 235 11.68 18.98 -2.76
CA LEU A 235 11.98 18.55 -1.40
C LEU A 235 12.42 17.09 -1.33
N LEU A 236 11.75 16.19 -2.05
CA LEU A 236 12.15 14.78 -2.15
C LEU A 236 13.54 14.60 -2.74
N LEU A 237 13.87 15.32 -3.81
CA LEU A 237 15.20 15.25 -4.42
C LEU A 237 16.28 15.73 -3.42
N MET A 238 15.98 16.79 -2.66
CA MET A 238 16.86 17.26 -1.59
C MET A 238 16.98 16.24 -0.45
N ILE A 239 15.88 15.61 -0.03
CA ILE A 239 15.90 14.51 0.94
C ILE A 239 16.78 13.37 0.42
N ALA A 240 16.60 12.93 -0.82
CA ALA A 240 17.40 11.84 -1.39
C ALA A 240 18.90 12.17 -1.41
N ALA A 241 19.28 13.39 -1.80
CA ALA A 241 20.67 13.83 -1.84
C ALA A 241 21.30 13.92 -0.43
N THR A 242 20.55 14.45 0.54
CA THR A 242 21.01 14.65 1.93
C THR A 242 20.98 13.34 2.72
N ALA A 243 19.96 12.51 2.55
CA ALA A 243 19.83 11.18 3.16
C ALA A 243 20.94 10.24 2.69
N LYS A 244 21.35 10.29 1.42
CA LYS A 244 22.50 9.52 0.93
C LYS A 244 23.79 9.87 1.68
N ARG A 245 24.01 11.15 2.02
CA ARG A 245 25.20 11.59 2.77
C ARG A 245 25.06 11.41 4.29
N GLY A 246 23.84 11.44 4.81
CA GLY A 246 23.54 11.32 6.23
C GLY A 246 23.35 9.88 6.69
N LEU A 247 22.38 9.20 6.08
CA LEU A 247 21.91 7.88 6.50
C LEU A 247 22.78 6.72 6.03
N ASP A 248 23.64 6.88 5.02
CA ASP A 248 24.58 5.82 4.61
C ASP A 248 25.60 5.48 5.72
N ASN A 249 25.97 6.47 6.54
CA ASN A 249 26.97 6.32 7.61
C ASN A 249 26.34 6.42 9.01
N ILE A 250 25.02 6.23 9.14
CA ILE A 250 24.32 6.43 10.42
C ILE A 250 24.81 5.50 11.54
N THR A 251 25.37 4.35 11.17
CA THR A 251 25.99 3.39 12.11
C THR A 251 27.26 3.93 12.76
N GLU A 252 27.91 4.94 12.17
CA GLU A 252 29.10 5.62 12.74
C GLU A 252 28.68 6.80 13.65
N GLY A 253 27.41 7.20 13.60
CA GLY A 253 26.87 8.32 14.37
C GLY A 253 26.07 9.31 13.52
N ALA A 254 25.31 10.17 14.22
CA ALA A 254 24.56 11.26 13.59
C ALA A 254 25.52 12.34 13.05
N ASN A 255 25.46 12.64 11.76
CA ASN A 255 26.14 13.81 11.19
C ASN A 255 25.15 14.95 10.90
N GLY A 256 25.66 16.14 10.53
CA GLY A 256 24.80 17.27 10.16
C GLY A 256 23.82 16.96 9.02
N TRP A 257 24.24 16.15 8.04
CA TRP A 257 23.39 15.74 6.92
C TRP A 257 22.21 14.87 7.34
N THR A 258 22.37 14.08 8.41
CA THR A 258 21.28 13.28 9.00
C THR A 258 20.17 14.20 9.50
N TRP A 259 20.52 15.23 10.26
CA TRP A 259 19.54 16.20 10.77
C TRP A 259 18.90 17.02 9.67
N VAL A 260 19.65 17.40 8.63
CA VAL A 260 19.10 18.08 7.46
C VAL A 260 18.10 17.16 6.74
N ALA A 261 18.43 15.89 6.52
CA ALA A 261 17.52 14.94 5.86
C ALA A 261 16.23 14.72 6.66
N LEU A 262 16.32 14.55 7.99
CA LEU A 262 15.17 14.41 8.88
C LEU A 262 14.33 15.70 8.96
N GLY A 263 14.99 16.86 8.98
CA GLY A 263 14.35 18.16 8.95
C GLY A 263 13.58 18.37 7.65
N LEU A 264 14.21 18.09 6.50
CA LEU A 264 13.55 18.13 5.20
C LEU A 264 12.37 17.15 5.14
N ALA A 265 12.53 15.93 5.64
CA ALA A 265 11.45 14.94 5.70
C ALA A 265 10.24 15.47 6.52
N ALA A 266 10.49 16.04 7.71
CA ALA A 266 9.46 16.65 8.54
C ALA A 266 8.80 17.85 7.86
N SER A 267 9.59 18.76 7.27
CA SER A 267 9.08 19.90 6.51
C SER A 267 8.23 19.46 5.32
N THR A 268 8.62 18.40 4.64
CA THR A 268 7.88 17.88 3.49
C THR A 268 6.52 17.32 3.90
N LEU A 269 6.43 16.61 5.03
CA LEU A 269 5.15 16.16 5.58
C LEU A 269 4.25 17.33 5.99
N LEU A 270 4.81 18.38 6.59
CA LEU A 270 4.06 19.58 6.94
C LEU A 270 3.53 20.30 5.69
N ILE A 271 4.36 20.52 4.68
CA ILE A 271 3.96 21.16 3.42
C ILE A 271 2.92 20.30 2.69
N ALA A 272 3.09 18.99 2.66
CA ALA A 272 2.13 18.08 2.02
C ALA A 272 0.78 18.05 2.76
N SER A 273 0.76 18.33 4.07
CA SER A 273 -0.47 18.40 4.86
C SER A 273 -1.26 19.72 4.70
N MET A 274 -0.62 20.76 4.17
CA MET A 274 -1.26 22.04 3.83
C MET A 274 -1.97 21.94 2.48
N ARG A 275 -2.86 22.88 2.17
CA ARG A 275 -3.35 23.07 0.79
C ARG A 275 -2.80 24.39 0.27
N LEU A 276 -2.09 24.35 -0.86
CA LEU A 276 -1.62 25.53 -1.56
C LEU A 276 -2.44 25.70 -2.84
N THR A 277 -3.23 26.76 -2.91
CA THR A 277 -4.03 27.08 -4.10
C THR A 277 -3.47 28.35 -4.76
N PRO A 278 -2.94 28.25 -5.99
CA PRO A 278 -2.55 29.43 -6.75
C PRO A 278 -3.81 30.18 -7.21
N GLU A 279 -3.85 31.48 -6.94
CA GLU A 279 -4.88 32.41 -7.41
C GLU A 279 -4.23 33.56 -8.19
N PRO A 280 -4.99 34.35 -8.97
CA PRO A 280 -4.43 35.45 -9.74
C PRO A 280 -3.70 36.49 -8.85
N GLY A 281 -2.37 36.48 -8.89
CA GLY A 281 -1.53 37.42 -8.14
C GLY A 281 -1.22 37.03 -6.68
N THR A 282 -1.87 35.98 -6.16
CA THR A 282 -1.73 35.53 -4.77
C THR A 282 -1.58 34.01 -4.68
N LEU A 283 -0.82 33.54 -3.70
CA LEU A 283 -0.78 32.12 -3.33
C LEU A 283 -1.44 31.99 -1.97
N VAL A 284 -2.54 31.24 -1.93
CA VAL A 284 -3.31 31.03 -0.70
C VAL A 284 -2.80 29.77 -0.01
N PHE A 285 -2.28 29.93 1.20
CA PHE A 285 -1.87 28.85 2.10
C PHE A 285 -3.01 28.54 3.04
N ILE A 286 -3.61 27.37 2.91
CA ILE A 286 -4.68 26.90 3.80
C ILE A 286 -4.09 25.86 4.76
N PHE A 287 -4.00 26.22 6.03
CA PHE A 287 -3.64 25.32 7.12
C PHE A 287 -4.88 24.53 7.51
N THR A 288 -4.88 23.25 7.16
CA THR A 288 -5.95 22.33 7.53
C THR A 288 -5.71 21.73 8.90
N GLY A 289 -6.74 21.14 9.52
CA GLY A 289 -6.58 20.36 10.76
C GLY A 289 -5.52 19.25 10.64
N ARG A 290 -5.30 18.72 9.43
CA ARG A 290 -4.25 17.75 9.12
C ARG A 290 -2.86 18.26 9.47
N VAL A 291 -2.56 19.54 9.23
CA VAL A 291 -1.25 20.13 9.54
C VAL A 291 -0.94 20.03 11.02
N PHE A 292 -1.92 20.33 11.88
CA PHE A 292 -1.78 20.24 13.32
C PHE A 292 -1.65 18.79 13.79
N GLY A 293 -2.42 17.87 13.20
CA GLY A 293 -2.29 16.43 13.47
C GLY A 293 -0.90 15.89 13.11
N VAL A 294 -0.40 16.24 11.93
CA VAL A 294 0.95 15.86 11.45
C VAL A 294 2.03 16.49 12.34
N ALA A 295 1.92 17.77 12.67
CA ALA A 295 2.87 18.46 13.54
C ALA A 295 2.93 17.82 14.94
N LEU A 296 1.77 17.56 15.55
CA LEU A 296 1.68 16.91 16.86
C LEU A 296 2.29 15.50 16.82
N ALA A 297 2.00 14.72 15.77
CA ALA A 297 2.56 13.39 15.61
C ALA A 297 4.09 13.44 15.43
N LEU A 298 4.62 14.37 14.63
CA LEU A 298 6.07 14.58 14.47
C LEU A 298 6.75 14.99 15.79
N LEU A 299 6.13 15.88 16.58
CA LEU A 299 6.62 16.25 17.90
C LEU A 299 6.61 15.05 18.86
N SER A 300 5.59 14.20 18.77
CA SER A 300 5.52 12.97 19.57
C SER A 300 6.60 11.96 19.16
N VAL A 301 6.82 11.76 17.86
CA VAL A 301 7.94 10.94 17.34
C VAL A 301 9.26 11.47 17.87
N TRP A 302 9.50 12.78 17.78
CA TRP A 302 10.69 13.43 18.30
C TRP A 302 10.87 13.22 19.81
N HIS A 303 9.78 13.38 20.59
CA HIS A 303 9.78 13.20 22.03
C HIS A 303 10.20 11.79 22.45
N PHE A 304 9.65 10.76 21.80
CA PHE A 304 10.01 9.37 22.09
C PHE A 304 11.37 8.97 21.50
N ALA A 305 11.73 9.49 20.32
CA ALA A 305 13.04 9.24 19.70
C ALA A 305 14.21 9.72 20.57
N ARG A 306 14.07 10.87 21.25
CA ARG A 306 15.07 11.36 22.21
C ARG A 306 15.29 10.46 23.43
N LYS A 307 14.33 9.57 23.72
CA LYS A 307 14.42 8.62 24.84
C LYS A 307 14.99 7.26 24.42
N LEU A 308 15.30 7.06 23.14
CA LEU A 308 15.93 5.82 22.66
C LEU A 308 17.44 5.83 22.90
N PRO A 309 18.04 4.66 23.20
CA PRO A 309 19.49 4.46 23.15
C PRO A 309 20.06 4.78 21.77
N ALA A 310 21.34 5.20 21.74
CA ALA A 310 22.03 5.59 20.50
C ALA A 310 21.97 4.50 19.41
N GLU A 311 22.21 3.26 19.82
CA GLU A 311 22.14 2.05 18.99
C GLU A 311 20.75 1.81 18.35
N ASP A 312 19.70 1.99 19.14
CA ASP A 312 18.33 1.65 18.74
C ASP A 312 17.81 2.68 17.71
N TRP A 313 18.09 3.97 17.89
CA TRP A 313 17.66 4.97 16.90
C TRP A 313 18.52 4.96 15.62
N GLN A 314 19.82 4.64 15.72
CA GLN A 314 20.68 4.47 14.53
C GLN A 314 20.25 3.26 13.70
N SER A 315 20.01 2.12 14.34
CA SER A 315 19.51 0.92 13.66
C SER A 315 18.14 1.17 13.02
N TRP A 316 17.25 1.91 13.70
CA TRP A 316 15.97 2.32 13.15
C TRP A 316 16.11 3.12 11.85
N LEU A 317 16.92 4.19 11.86
CA LEU A 317 17.11 5.01 10.68
C LEU A 317 17.84 4.27 9.55
N TRP A 318 18.79 3.40 9.90
CA TRP A 318 19.48 2.56 8.91
C TRP A 318 18.51 1.62 8.22
N GLU A 319 17.65 0.94 8.98
CA GLU A 319 16.64 0.04 8.42
C GLU A 319 15.64 0.79 7.54
N ALA A 320 15.17 1.96 7.98
CA ALA A 320 14.31 2.83 7.17
C ALA A 320 14.99 3.20 5.84
N TRP A 321 16.25 3.64 5.87
CA TRP A 321 17.02 4.00 4.68
C TRP A 321 17.30 2.80 3.76
N ARG A 322 17.56 1.63 4.35
CA ARG A 322 17.72 0.37 3.60
C ARG A 322 16.46 0.00 2.84
N PHE A 323 15.29 0.13 3.46
CA PHE A 323 14.01 -0.07 2.77
C PHE A 323 13.79 0.95 1.66
N VAL A 324 14.12 2.23 1.88
CA VAL A 324 14.07 3.26 0.82
C VAL A 324 14.95 2.85 -0.36
N LYS A 325 16.22 2.51 -0.16
CA LYS A 325 17.14 2.11 -1.25
C LYS A 325 16.64 0.87 -2.00
N GLN A 326 16.04 -0.08 -1.28
CA GLN A 326 15.56 -1.35 -1.87
C GLN A 326 14.26 -1.17 -2.66
N ILE A 327 13.30 -0.41 -2.13
CA ILE A 327 11.93 -0.34 -2.64
C ILE A 327 11.77 0.83 -3.60
N PHE A 328 12.38 1.99 -3.33
CA PHE A 328 12.13 3.22 -4.09
C PHE A 328 12.55 3.13 -5.55
N ILE A 329 13.71 2.53 -5.84
CA ILE A 329 14.20 2.36 -7.23
C ILE A 329 13.23 1.49 -8.03
N VAL A 330 12.81 0.38 -7.43
CA VAL A 330 11.87 -0.56 -8.04
C VAL A 330 10.51 0.10 -8.26
N LEU A 331 10.06 0.91 -7.29
CA LEU A 331 8.83 1.68 -7.36
C LEU A 331 8.87 2.73 -8.50
N VAL A 332 9.95 3.50 -8.63
CA VAL A 332 10.11 4.50 -9.70
C VAL A 332 10.03 3.86 -11.08
N VAL A 333 10.75 2.75 -11.28
CA VAL A 333 10.73 2.00 -12.54
C VAL A 333 9.34 1.43 -12.81
N GLY A 334 8.69 0.86 -11.79
CA GLY A 334 7.35 0.30 -11.90
C GLY A 334 6.30 1.35 -12.27
N VAL A 335 6.29 2.51 -11.61
CA VAL A 335 5.36 3.62 -11.88
C VAL A 335 5.58 4.17 -13.30
N PHE A 336 6.83 4.34 -13.71
CA PHE A 336 7.16 4.80 -15.06
C PHE A 336 6.63 3.84 -16.13
N ILE A 337 6.87 2.53 -15.99
CA ILE A 337 6.39 1.52 -16.94
C ILE A 337 4.86 1.50 -16.99
N VAL A 338 4.19 1.54 -15.84
CA VAL A 338 2.72 1.58 -15.79
C VAL A 338 2.19 2.84 -16.48
N GLY A 339 2.80 4.00 -16.26
CA GLY A 339 2.45 5.24 -16.96
C GLY A 339 2.59 5.14 -18.48
N MET A 340 3.60 4.42 -18.98
CA MET A 340 3.71 4.13 -20.42
C MET A 340 2.55 3.24 -20.91
N VAL A 341 2.23 2.18 -20.17
CA VAL A 341 1.20 1.21 -20.55
C VAL A 341 -0.20 1.84 -20.57
N ARG A 342 -0.49 2.73 -19.62
CA ARG A 342 -1.78 3.46 -19.56
C ARG A 342 -2.10 4.24 -20.83
N GLN A 343 -1.10 4.76 -21.55
CA GLN A 343 -1.33 5.50 -22.81
C GLN A 343 -1.86 4.61 -23.95
N VAL A 344 -1.73 3.29 -23.83
CA VAL A 344 -2.16 2.32 -24.86
C VAL A 344 -3.58 1.81 -24.57
N ILE A 345 -4.05 1.92 -23.33
CA ILE A 345 -5.29 1.31 -22.87
C ILE A 345 -6.48 2.21 -23.20
N ARG A 346 -7.47 1.63 -23.86
CA ARG A 346 -8.67 2.31 -24.34
C ARG A 346 -9.92 1.82 -23.59
N PRO A 347 -10.78 2.72 -23.06
CA PRO A 347 -11.99 2.32 -22.34
C PRO A 347 -12.95 1.46 -23.16
N GLU A 348 -12.96 1.62 -24.49
CA GLU A 348 -13.87 0.89 -25.39
C GLU A 348 -13.60 -0.62 -25.43
N TRP A 349 -12.38 -1.07 -25.07
CA TRP A 349 -12.07 -2.49 -24.98
C TRP A 349 -12.81 -3.18 -23.82
N ILE A 350 -13.21 -2.43 -22.80
CA ILE A 350 -13.73 -2.95 -21.54
C ILE A 350 -15.14 -3.54 -21.73
N GLU A 351 -16.00 -2.90 -22.52
CA GLU A 351 -17.33 -3.44 -22.84
C GLU A 351 -17.21 -4.75 -23.64
N SER A 352 -16.38 -4.76 -24.68
CA SER A 352 -16.22 -5.92 -25.58
C SER A 352 -15.60 -7.15 -24.90
N LEU A 353 -14.71 -6.94 -23.92
CA LEU A 353 -13.96 -8.01 -23.26
C LEU A 353 -14.56 -8.43 -21.91
N ALA A 354 -15.28 -7.54 -21.22
CA ALA A 354 -15.76 -7.74 -19.85
C ALA A 354 -17.27 -7.49 -19.65
N GLY A 355 -18.06 -7.39 -20.73
CA GLY A 355 -19.51 -7.22 -20.68
C GLY A 355 -20.33 -8.44 -20.24
N SER A 356 -19.71 -9.58 -19.96
CA SER A 356 -20.40 -10.81 -19.50
C SER A 356 -19.69 -11.49 -18.34
N ASN A 357 -20.43 -12.28 -17.55
CA ASN A 357 -19.84 -13.09 -16.49
C ASN A 357 -19.23 -14.41 -17.00
N SER A 358 -18.01 -14.34 -17.53
CA SER A 358 -17.29 -15.52 -18.02
C SER A 358 -15.87 -15.58 -17.49
N VAL A 359 -15.24 -16.77 -17.52
CA VAL A 359 -13.83 -16.92 -17.10
C VAL A 359 -12.89 -15.99 -17.88
N PRO A 360 -12.98 -15.87 -19.23
CA PRO A 360 -12.14 -14.95 -19.99
C PRO A 360 -12.39 -13.47 -19.64
N ALA A 361 -13.65 -13.09 -19.40
CA ALA A 361 -14.00 -11.72 -19.01
C ALA A 361 -13.40 -11.35 -17.64
N ASN A 362 -13.55 -12.22 -16.65
CA ASN A 362 -12.95 -12.04 -15.32
C ASN A 362 -11.42 -12.05 -15.39
N ALA A 363 -10.82 -12.95 -16.17
CA ALA A 363 -9.36 -13.00 -16.35
C ALA A 363 -8.82 -11.73 -17.03
N THR A 364 -9.55 -11.19 -18.00
CA THR A 364 -9.20 -9.93 -18.65
C THR A 364 -9.32 -8.75 -17.69
N ALA A 365 -10.34 -8.72 -16.85
CA ALA A 365 -10.51 -7.69 -15.82
C ALA A 365 -9.38 -7.73 -14.77
N VAL A 366 -8.96 -8.92 -14.34
CA VAL A 366 -7.77 -9.08 -13.48
C VAL A 366 -6.51 -8.60 -14.19
N GLY A 367 -6.30 -8.99 -15.45
CA GLY A 367 -5.17 -8.54 -16.26
C GLY A 367 -5.15 -7.02 -16.43
N PHE A 368 -6.31 -6.40 -16.58
CA PHE A 368 -6.44 -4.95 -16.62
C PHE A 368 -6.00 -4.31 -15.30
N GLY A 369 -6.47 -4.81 -14.15
CA GLY A 369 -6.05 -4.33 -12.83
C GLY A 369 -4.54 -4.41 -12.59
N VAL A 370 -3.88 -5.47 -13.07
CA VAL A 370 -2.41 -5.63 -12.99
C VAL A 370 -1.65 -4.44 -13.62
N PHE A 371 -2.17 -3.89 -14.72
CA PHE A 371 -1.53 -2.82 -15.48
C PHE A 371 -2.09 -1.43 -15.23
N MET A 372 -3.33 -1.32 -14.76
CA MET A 372 -4.03 -0.04 -14.64
C MET A 372 -3.93 0.60 -13.26
N TYR A 373 -3.54 -0.15 -12.22
CA TYR A 373 -3.31 0.28 -10.84
C TYR A 373 -3.86 1.67 -10.51
N PHE A 374 -5.06 1.78 -9.95
CA PHE A 374 -5.57 3.07 -9.51
C PHE A 374 -5.34 3.27 -8.01
N PRO A 375 -5.05 4.50 -7.56
CA PRO A 375 -5.17 4.82 -6.14
C PRO A 375 -6.58 4.49 -5.65
N THR A 376 -6.70 3.97 -4.44
CA THR A 376 -8.00 3.54 -3.84
C THR A 376 -9.11 4.58 -3.94
N LEU A 377 -8.77 5.87 -3.90
CA LEU A 377 -9.72 6.98 -4.02
C LEU A 377 -10.29 7.17 -5.44
N VAL A 378 -9.54 6.75 -6.46
CA VAL A 378 -9.88 6.88 -7.88
C VAL A 378 -10.39 5.55 -8.46
N GLU A 379 -9.97 4.44 -7.87
CA GLU A 379 -10.36 3.07 -8.23
C GLU A 379 -11.89 2.91 -8.31
N VAL A 380 -12.62 3.36 -7.29
CA VAL A 380 -14.07 3.17 -7.19
C VAL A 380 -14.85 4.07 -8.17
N PRO A 381 -14.58 5.38 -8.31
CA PRO A 381 -15.17 6.19 -9.39
C PRO A 381 -14.90 5.63 -10.79
N VAL A 382 -13.69 5.14 -11.07
CA VAL A 382 -13.36 4.51 -12.36
C VAL A 382 -14.14 3.21 -12.55
N ALA A 383 -14.26 2.39 -11.50
CA ALA A 383 -15.09 1.19 -11.55
C ALA A 383 -16.57 1.52 -11.86
N ARG A 384 -17.09 2.64 -11.34
CA ARG A 384 -18.43 3.12 -11.68
C ARG A 384 -18.54 3.50 -13.15
N MET A 385 -17.55 4.20 -13.68
CA MET A 385 -17.49 4.52 -15.10
C MET A 385 -17.51 3.25 -15.97
N PHE A 386 -16.79 2.19 -15.59
CA PHE A 386 -16.82 0.92 -16.33
C PHE A 386 -18.19 0.25 -16.29
N LEU A 387 -18.90 0.28 -15.17
CA LEU A 387 -20.30 -0.17 -15.11
C LEU A 387 -21.20 0.64 -16.04
N ASP A 388 -21.03 1.97 -16.06
CA ASP A 388 -21.82 2.86 -16.92
C ASP A 388 -21.52 2.62 -18.42
N LEU A 389 -20.32 2.14 -18.75
CA LEU A 389 -19.90 1.69 -20.09
C LEU A 389 -20.30 0.24 -20.40
N GLY A 390 -21.05 -0.45 -19.54
CA GLY A 390 -21.56 -1.80 -19.80
C GLY A 390 -20.70 -2.96 -19.31
N MET A 391 -19.67 -2.72 -18.49
CA MET A 391 -18.90 -3.80 -17.85
C MET A 391 -19.80 -4.59 -16.88
N HIS A 392 -19.67 -5.92 -16.90
CA HIS A 392 -20.46 -6.76 -16.02
C HIS A 392 -20.00 -6.66 -14.55
N PRO A 393 -20.93 -6.65 -13.55
CA PRO A 393 -20.60 -6.56 -12.13
C PRO A 393 -19.60 -7.61 -11.60
N GLY A 394 -19.65 -8.83 -12.16
CA GLY A 394 -18.70 -9.91 -11.85
C GLY A 394 -17.25 -9.57 -12.19
N PRO A 395 -16.88 -9.41 -13.47
CA PRO A 395 -15.57 -8.92 -13.90
C PRO A 395 -15.14 -7.63 -13.19
N LEU A 396 -16.08 -6.71 -12.89
CA LEU A 396 -15.77 -5.50 -12.13
C LEU A 396 -15.23 -5.83 -10.74
N LEU A 397 -15.88 -6.74 -10.01
CA LEU A 397 -15.39 -7.17 -8.70
C LEU A 397 -14.04 -7.88 -8.80
N ALA A 398 -13.83 -8.72 -9.82
CA ALA A 398 -12.53 -9.35 -10.06
C ALA A 398 -11.41 -8.31 -10.26
N TYR A 399 -11.70 -7.23 -11.00
CA TYR A 399 -10.82 -6.08 -11.15
C TYR A 399 -10.55 -5.38 -9.80
N LEU A 400 -11.59 -5.05 -9.02
CA LEU A 400 -11.46 -4.39 -7.70
C LEU A 400 -10.67 -5.23 -6.68
N MET A 401 -10.68 -6.55 -6.81
CA MET A 401 -9.87 -7.42 -5.96
C MET A 401 -8.42 -7.53 -6.44
N ALA A 402 -8.18 -7.50 -7.75
CA ALA A 402 -6.85 -7.62 -8.33
C ALA A 402 -6.04 -6.31 -8.31
N ASP A 403 -6.68 -5.16 -8.57
CA ASP A 403 -6.03 -3.88 -8.85
C ASP A 403 -5.01 -3.45 -7.78
N PRO A 404 -5.36 -3.37 -6.49
CA PRO A 404 -4.41 -2.87 -5.51
C PRO A 404 -3.38 -3.93 -5.07
N GLU A 405 -3.53 -5.19 -5.46
CA GLU A 405 -2.67 -6.29 -5.02
C GLU A 405 -1.68 -6.76 -6.08
N LEU A 406 -2.15 -6.83 -7.33
CA LEU A 406 -1.41 -7.34 -8.48
C LEU A 406 -0.77 -6.25 -9.32
N SER A 407 -0.74 -5.00 -8.85
CA SER A 407 -0.06 -3.94 -9.59
C SER A 407 1.40 -4.33 -9.88
N LEU A 408 1.88 -4.03 -11.09
CA LEU A 408 3.26 -4.33 -11.48
C LEU A 408 4.28 -3.81 -10.45
N GLN A 409 4.02 -2.63 -9.89
CA GLN A 409 4.82 -2.04 -8.84
C GLN A 409 4.82 -2.93 -7.58
N SER A 410 3.64 -3.33 -7.09
CA SER A 410 3.49 -4.22 -5.92
C SER A 410 4.24 -5.54 -6.14
N MET A 411 4.06 -6.17 -7.30
CA MET A 411 4.73 -7.42 -7.65
C MET A 411 6.26 -7.30 -7.58
N LEU A 412 6.83 -6.25 -8.17
CA LEU A 412 8.28 -6.04 -8.15
C LEU A 412 8.81 -5.75 -6.74
N MET A 413 8.09 -4.96 -5.94
CA MET A 413 8.48 -4.66 -4.57
C MET A 413 8.41 -5.90 -3.68
N VAL A 414 7.35 -6.71 -3.79
CA VAL A 414 7.20 -7.97 -3.06
C VAL A 414 8.28 -8.97 -3.50
N ALA A 415 8.61 -9.05 -4.78
CA ALA A 415 9.71 -9.87 -5.30
C ALA A 415 11.07 -9.48 -4.71
N ALA A 416 11.29 -8.20 -4.43
CA ALA A 416 12.50 -7.73 -3.76
C ALA A 416 12.57 -8.19 -2.29
N VAL A 417 11.43 -8.47 -1.64
CA VAL A 417 11.35 -8.82 -0.21
C VAL A 417 11.38 -10.34 0.01
N MET A 418 10.53 -11.10 -0.67
CA MET A 418 10.38 -12.56 -0.46
C MET A 418 10.93 -13.42 -1.61
N GLY A 419 11.41 -12.80 -2.69
CA GLY A 419 11.99 -13.49 -3.84
C GLY A 419 10.98 -13.93 -4.90
N ARG A 420 11.46 -14.06 -6.14
CA ARG A 420 10.63 -14.25 -7.35
C ARG A 420 9.70 -15.47 -7.32
N LYS A 421 10.15 -16.60 -6.78
CA LYS A 421 9.35 -17.84 -6.74
C LYS A 421 8.10 -17.69 -5.88
N LYS A 422 8.26 -17.15 -4.67
CA LYS A 422 7.15 -16.92 -3.74
C LYS A 422 6.21 -15.84 -4.26
N THR A 423 6.75 -14.78 -4.87
CA THR A 423 5.94 -13.75 -5.51
C THR A 423 5.12 -14.29 -6.68
N ALA A 424 5.69 -15.11 -7.56
CA ALA A 424 4.94 -15.71 -8.68
C ALA A 424 3.77 -16.57 -8.19
N ALA A 425 3.97 -17.35 -7.12
CA ALA A 425 2.90 -18.11 -6.49
C ALA A 425 1.82 -17.21 -5.89
N TYR A 426 2.22 -16.16 -5.16
CA TYR A 426 1.28 -15.16 -4.61
C TYR A 426 0.45 -14.51 -5.72
N VAL A 427 1.10 -14.03 -6.79
CA VAL A 427 0.43 -13.39 -7.93
C VAL A 427 -0.55 -14.34 -8.62
N GLY A 428 -0.13 -15.59 -8.87
CA GLY A 428 -1.01 -16.58 -9.49
C GLY A 428 -2.22 -16.92 -8.61
N LEU A 429 -2.03 -17.00 -7.30
CA LEU A 429 -3.12 -17.24 -6.35
C LEU A 429 -4.08 -16.05 -6.31
N VAL A 430 -3.59 -14.82 -6.12
CA VAL A 430 -4.45 -13.63 -6.13
C VAL A 430 -5.23 -13.53 -7.43
N ALA A 431 -4.60 -13.75 -8.59
CA ALA A 431 -5.28 -13.72 -9.87
C ALA A 431 -6.41 -14.77 -9.94
N ALA A 432 -6.13 -16.01 -9.53
CA ALA A 432 -7.13 -17.08 -9.53
C ALA A 432 -8.30 -16.78 -8.58
N PHE A 433 -8.00 -16.32 -7.35
CA PHE A 433 -9.02 -15.98 -6.36
C PHE A 433 -9.85 -14.76 -6.78
N SER A 434 -9.26 -13.75 -7.41
CA SER A 434 -10.00 -12.60 -7.96
C SER A 434 -10.93 -13.02 -9.12
N ILE A 435 -10.49 -13.93 -9.99
CA ILE A 435 -11.37 -14.50 -11.04
C ILE A 435 -12.55 -15.24 -10.40
N VAL A 436 -12.29 -16.07 -9.38
CA VAL A 436 -13.35 -16.77 -8.65
C VAL A 436 -14.28 -15.78 -7.95
N ALA A 437 -13.77 -14.69 -7.39
CA ALA A 437 -14.55 -13.62 -6.78
C ALA A 437 -15.60 -13.07 -7.75
N GLY A 438 -15.13 -12.67 -8.93
CA GLY A 438 -15.99 -12.05 -9.93
C GLY A 438 -16.98 -13.04 -10.54
N LEU A 439 -16.59 -14.31 -10.71
CA LEU A 439 -17.52 -15.36 -11.14
C LEU A 439 -18.64 -15.60 -10.13
N LEU A 440 -18.29 -15.71 -8.83
CA LEU A 440 -19.26 -15.91 -7.75
C LEU A 440 -20.22 -14.72 -7.62
N TYR A 441 -19.67 -13.50 -7.61
CA TYR A 441 -20.47 -12.29 -7.49
C TYR A 441 -21.32 -12.04 -8.74
N GLY A 442 -20.74 -12.21 -9.93
CA GLY A 442 -21.49 -12.13 -11.18
C GLY A 442 -22.63 -13.12 -11.21
N ALA A 443 -22.41 -14.38 -10.81
CA ALA A 443 -23.46 -15.40 -10.79
C ALA A 443 -24.58 -15.05 -9.82
N TRP A 444 -24.25 -14.41 -8.69
CA TRP A 444 -25.23 -13.90 -7.75
C TRP A 444 -26.08 -12.77 -8.34
N VAL A 445 -25.43 -11.81 -9.03
CA VAL A 445 -26.13 -10.71 -9.72
C VAL A 445 -26.98 -11.22 -10.89
N ASP A 446 -26.53 -12.26 -11.60
CA ASP A 446 -27.27 -12.92 -12.68
C ASP A 446 -28.52 -13.70 -12.21
N GLY A 447 -28.79 -13.71 -10.89
CA GLY A 447 -29.97 -14.37 -10.32
C GLY A 447 -29.80 -15.89 -10.12
N THR A 448 -28.57 -16.39 -10.12
CA THR A 448 -28.31 -17.81 -9.82
C THR A 448 -28.79 -18.11 -8.39
N GLY A 449 -29.50 -19.22 -8.20
CA GLY A 449 -30.05 -19.59 -6.90
C GLY A 449 -28.99 -19.70 -5.78
N TRP A 450 -29.41 -19.54 -4.52
CA TRP A 450 -28.53 -19.59 -3.35
C TRP A 450 -27.81 -20.95 -3.17
N LEU A 451 -28.34 -22.03 -3.73
CA LEU A 451 -27.78 -23.38 -3.65
C LEU A 451 -26.42 -23.53 -4.35
N PRO A 452 -26.26 -23.23 -5.66
CA PRO A 452 -24.96 -23.28 -6.33
C PRO A 452 -23.95 -22.25 -5.79
N LEU A 453 -24.40 -21.07 -5.38
CA LEU A 453 -23.53 -20.07 -4.73
C LEU A 453 -23.03 -20.56 -3.38
N GLY A 454 -23.95 -21.09 -2.55
CA GLY A 454 -23.63 -21.70 -1.27
C GLY A 454 -22.71 -22.91 -1.43
N ALA A 455 -22.90 -23.72 -2.47
CA ALA A 455 -22.01 -24.83 -2.80
C ALA A 455 -20.61 -24.34 -3.20
N GLY A 456 -20.51 -23.28 -4.03
CA GLY A 456 -19.22 -22.68 -4.42
C GLY A 456 -18.45 -22.15 -3.21
N VAL A 457 -19.13 -21.40 -2.33
CA VAL A 457 -18.55 -20.91 -1.08
C VAL A 457 -18.18 -22.06 -0.15
N ALA A 458 -19.04 -23.08 -0.01
CA ALA A 458 -18.78 -24.24 0.84
C ALA A 458 -17.59 -25.07 0.35
N VAL A 459 -17.42 -25.25 -0.95
CA VAL A 459 -16.23 -25.90 -1.54
C VAL A 459 -14.97 -25.11 -1.21
N LEU A 460 -15.03 -23.79 -1.28
CA LEU A 460 -13.88 -22.92 -0.99
C LEU A 460 -13.52 -22.92 0.51
N LEU A 461 -14.53 -22.93 1.39
CA LEU A 461 -14.35 -23.14 2.83
C LEU A 461 -13.83 -24.54 3.15
N ALA A 462 -14.30 -25.57 2.44
CA ALA A 462 -13.81 -26.94 2.60
C ALA A 462 -12.35 -27.08 2.15
N MET A 463 -11.95 -26.43 1.05
CA MET A 463 -10.56 -26.39 0.60
C MET A 463 -9.66 -25.71 1.62
N THR A 464 -10.06 -24.54 2.13
CA THR A 464 -9.28 -23.84 3.17
C THR A 464 -9.21 -24.65 4.47
N ALA A 465 -10.27 -25.35 4.87
CA ALA A 465 -10.27 -26.27 6.00
C ALA A 465 -9.38 -27.50 5.78
N ALA A 466 -9.36 -28.08 4.56
CA ALA A 466 -8.47 -29.19 4.23
C ALA A 466 -7.00 -28.77 4.26
N ILE A 467 -6.67 -27.60 3.71
CA ILE A 467 -5.34 -27.00 3.77
C ILE A 467 -4.93 -26.75 5.23
N PHE A 468 -5.85 -26.26 6.05
CA PHE A 468 -5.63 -26.09 7.49
C PHE A 468 -5.27 -27.40 8.19
N GLN A 469 -5.99 -28.49 7.91
CA GLN A 469 -5.67 -29.80 8.48
C GLN A 469 -4.29 -30.30 8.01
N LEU A 470 -3.93 -30.07 6.76
CA LEU A 470 -2.62 -30.43 6.21
C LEU A 470 -1.48 -29.66 6.89
N ILE A 471 -1.65 -28.35 7.14
CA ILE A 471 -0.71 -27.55 7.94
C ILE A 471 -0.57 -28.13 9.35
N ARG A 472 -1.69 -28.48 9.99
CA ARG A 472 -1.69 -29.05 11.35
C ARG A 472 -0.95 -30.38 11.40
N PHE A 473 -1.08 -31.20 10.36
CA PHE A 473 -0.35 -32.46 10.23
C PHE A 473 1.15 -32.23 10.03
N GLN A 474 1.55 -31.31 9.13
CA GLN A 474 2.96 -30.96 8.90
C GLN A 474 3.63 -30.39 10.16
N ARG A 475 2.94 -29.54 10.93
CA ARG A 475 3.42 -29.01 12.23
C ARG A 475 3.77 -30.13 13.21
N LYS A 476 2.93 -31.16 13.28
CA LYS A 476 3.17 -32.31 14.18
C LYS A 476 4.40 -33.10 13.77
N GLN A 477 4.66 -33.28 12.47
CA GLN A 477 5.83 -34.01 11.98
C GLN A 477 7.15 -33.27 12.19
N THR A 478 7.15 -31.93 12.20
CA THR A 478 8.35 -31.12 12.45
C THR A 478 8.66 -30.89 13.94
N ALA A 479 7.71 -31.19 14.83
CA ALA A 479 7.87 -31.07 16.28
C ALA A 479 8.37 -32.36 16.96
N SER A 480 8.42 -33.47 16.20
CA SER A 480 9.05 -34.75 16.54
C SER A 480 10.41 -34.84 15.88
#